data_AF-A0A942FW92-F1
#
_entry.id   AF-A0A942FW92-F1
#
_cell.length_a   1.000
_cell.length_b   1.000
_cell.length_c   1.000
_cell.angle_alpha   90.00
_cell.angle_beta   90.00
_cell.angle_gamma   90.00
#
_symmetry.space_group_name_H-M   'P 1'
#
loop_
_entity.id
_entity.type
_entity.pdbx_description
1 polymer ?
#
loop_
_entity_poly.entity_id
_entity_poly.type
_entity_poly.pdbx_seq_one_letter_code
_entity_poly.pdbx_strand_id
1 'polypeptide(L)'
;MVYSINQVSLRQTITPTCILGRVNGTMQFLGMGSIPIGSLFGGGLATLTNLPATLWVAAALSFLAIFTIALSPVAKLYTMPKVEEGL
;
A
#
# COMPACT_ATOMS: atom_id res chain seq x y z
N MET A 1 12.53 -3.72 -0.45
CA MET A 1 12.77 -4.57 0.74
C MET A 1 12.62 -3.80 2.05
N VAL A 2 13.39 -2.73 2.29
CA VAL A 2 13.27 -1.92 3.53
C VAL A 2 11.85 -1.39 3.77
N TYR A 3 11.18 -0.89 2.73
CA TYR A 3 9.80 -0.39 2.81
C TYR A 3 8.79 -1.44 3.28
N SER A 4 8.88 -2.66 2.75
CA SER A 4 7.95 -3.76 3.06
C SER A 4 8.10 -4.21 4.52
N ILE A 5 9.34 -4.26 5.01
CA ILE A 5 9.64 -4.59 6.41
C ILE A 5 9.07 -3.49 7.31
N ASN A 6 9.36 -2.21 7.02
CA ASN A 6 8.89 -1.09 7.84
C ASN A 6 7.35 -1.03 7.89
N GLN A 7 6.67 -1.30 6.78
CA GLN A 7 5.20 -1.35 6.75
C GLN A 7 4.63 -2.43 7.68
N VAL A 8 5.22 -3.63 7.68
CA VAL A 8 4.76 -4.73 8.53
C VAL A 8 5.08 -4.44 9.99
N SER A 9 6.30 -3.99 10.29
CA SER A 9 6.73 -3.63 11.64
C SER A 9 5.85 -2.53 12.25
N LEU A 10 5.54 -1.48 11.49
CA LEU A 10 4.66 -0.42 11.97
C LEU A 10 3.28 -0.94 12.38
N ARG A 11 2.71 -1.87 11.62
CA ARG A 11 1.41 -2.48 11.96
C ARG A 11 1.50 -3.38 13.17
N GLN A 12 2.58 -4.16 13.28
CA GLN A 12 2.82 -5.01 14.45
C GLN A 12 2.93 -4.19 15.74
N THR A 13 3.54 -3.01 15.67
CA THR A 13 3.69 -2.11 16.81
C THR A 13 2.38 -1.46 17.25
N ILE A 14 1.48 -1.13 16.31
CA ILE A 14 0.22 -0.43 16.61
C ILE A 14 -0.93 -1.42 16.90
N THR A 15 -0.81 -2.67 16.45
CA THR A 15 -1.89 -3.66 16.50
C THR A 15 -1.68 -4.67 17.64
N PRO A 16 -2.63 -4.82 18.58
CA PRO A 16 -2.58 -5.86 19.61
C PRO A 16 -2.49 -7.27 19.01
N THR A 17 -1.70 -8.15 19.62
CA THR A 17 -1.40 -9.51 19.11
C THR A 17 -2.66 -10.35 18.82
N CYS A 18 -3.73 -10.17 19.60
CA CYS A 18 -5.02 -10.84 19.43
C CYS A 18 -5.67 -10.62 18.04
N ILE A 19 -5.50 -9.44 17.44
CA ILE A 19 -6.15 -9.08 16.17
C ILE A 19 -5.17 -8.98 14.99
N LEU A 20 -3.87 -9.24 15.21
CA LEU A 20 -2.82 -9.12 14.21
C LEU A 20 -3.08 -9.99 12.97
N GLY A 21 -3.56 -11.23 13.18
CA GLY A 21 -3.93 -12.13 12.08
C GLY A 21 -5.05 -11.58 11.19
N ARG A 22 -6.05 -10.91 11.79
CA ARG A 22 -7.15 -10.27 11.06
C ARG A 22 -6.67 -9.06 10.27
N VAL A 23 -5.86 -8.20 10.90
CA VAL A 23 -5.27 -7.02 10.24
C VAL A 23 -4.40 -7.44 9.05
N ASN A 24 -3.54 -8.45 9.21
CA ASN A 24 -2.73 -8.96 8.11
C ASN A 24 -3.59 -9.52 6.98
N GLY A 25 -4.63 -10.30 7.30
CA GLY A 25 -5.58 -10.82 6.32
C GLY A 25 -6.29 -9.72 5.53
N THR A 26 -6.80 -8.69 6.20
CA THR A 26 -7.44 -7.54 5.54
C THR A 26 -6.49 -6.80 4.63
N MET A 27 -5.24 -6.55 5.05
CA MET A 27 -4.28 -5.87 4.19
C MET A 27 -3.78 -6.73 3.03
N GLN A 28 -3.69 -8.04 3.19
CA GLN A 28 -3.42 -8.95 2.08
C GLN A 28 -4.57 -8.95 1.08
N PHE A 29 -5.82 -8.97 1.57
CA PHE A 29 -7.00 -8.88 0.72
C PHE A 29 -7.06 -7.56 -0.05
N LEU A 30 -6.79 -6.43 0.59
CA LEU A 30 -6.75 -5.13 -0.09
C LEU A 30 -5.57 -5.03 -1.08
N GLY A 31 -4.40 -5.53 -0.68
CA GLY A 31 -3.21 -5.56 -1.52
C GLY A 31 -3.40 -6.41 -2.78
N MET A 32 -3.78 -7.67 -2.62
CA MET A 32 -3.99 -8.58 -3.75
C MET A 32 -5.28 -8.29 -4.51
N GLY A 33 -6.35 -7.86 -3.83
CA GLY A 33 -7.64 -7.55 -4.43
C GLY A 33 -7.63 -6.31 -5.31
N SER A 34 -6.69 -5.39 -5.10
CA SER A 34 -6.51 -4.23 -5.99
C SER A 34 -5.80 -4.57 -7.31
N ILE A 35 -5.03 -5.66 -7.36
CA ILE A 35 -4.34 -6.13 -8.58
C ILE A 35 -5.31 -6.42 -9.74
N PRO A 36 -6.36 -7.25 -9.59
CA PRO A 36 -7.28 -7.54 -10.68
C PRO A 36 -8.05 -6.29 -11.14
N ILE A 37 -8.34 -5.34 -10.24
CA ILE A 37 -8.98 -4.08 -10.59
C ILE A 37 -8.03 -3.25 -11.48
N GLY A 38 -6.78 -3.09 -11.05
CA GLY A 38 -5.76 -2.39 -11.82
C GLY A 38 -5.48 -3.05 -13.17
N SER A 39 -5.48 -4.38 -13.25
CA SER A 39 -5.24 -5.11 -14.50
C SER A 39 -6.39 -4.97 -15.49
N LEU A 40 -7.65 -4.98 -15.02
CA LEU A 40 -8.81 -4.72 -15.87
C LEU A 40 -8.78 -3.30 -16.43
N PHE A 41 -8.51 -2.30 -15.59
CA PHE A 41 -8.40 -0.91 -16.03
C PHE A 41 -7.23 -0.69 -17.00
N GLY A 42 -6.05 -1.23 -16.68
CA GLY A 42 -4.86 -1.11 -17.51
C GLY A 42 -5.03 -1.82 -18.86
N GLY A 43 -5.60 -3.03 -18.87
CA GLY A 43 -5.89 -3.77 -20.10
C GLY A 43 -6.95 -3.10 -20.96
N GLY A 44 -8.00 -2.56 -20.34
CA GLY A 44 -9.01 -1.76 -21.04
C GLY A 44 -8.43 -0.49 -21.67
N LEU A 45 -7.62 0.26 -20.92
CA LEU A 45 -6.88 1.43 -21.43
C LEU A 45 -5.93 1.07 -22.58
N ALA A 46 -5.22 -0.06 -22.47
CA ALA A 46 -4.33 -0.54 -23.52
C ALA A 46 -5.08 -0.95 -24.80
N THR A 47 -6.35 -1.33 -24.69
CA THR A 47 -7.18 -1.70 -25.85
C THR A 47 -7.75 -0.45 -26.54
N LEU A 48 -8.09 0.58 -25.76
CA LEU A 48 -8.67 1.83 -26.27
C LEU A 48 -7.62 2.84 -26.74
N THR A 49 -6.38 2.71 -26.26
CA THR A 49 -5.27 3.64 -26.56
C THR A 49 -4.07 2.88 -27.13
N ASN A 50 -2.98 3.60 -27.42
CA ASN A 50 -1.72 2.98 -27.82
C ASN A 50 -0.90 2.54 -26.59
N LEU A 51 -0.10 1.48 -26.74
CA LEU A 51 0.80 0.97 -25.70
C LEU A 51 1.65 2.06 -25.01
N PRO A 52 2.36 2.96 -25.73
CA PRO A 52 3.14 4.01 -25.07
C PRO A 52 2.27 4.99 -24.26
N ALA A 53 1.07 5.32 -24.71
CA ALA A 53 0.16 6.20 -23.98
C ALA A 53 -0.30 5.55 -22.66
N THR A 54 -0.64 4.26 -22.69
CA THR A 54 -1.01 3.50 -21.49
C THR A 54 0.15 3.44 -20.48
N LEU A 55 1.38 3.24 -20.95
CA LEU A 55 2.56 3.22 -20.09
C LEU A 55 2.81 4.56 -19.40
N TRP A 56 2.64 5.68 -20.12
CA TRP A 56 2.75 7.02 -19.53
C TRP A 56 1.69 7.29 -18.47
N VAL A 57 0.45 6.84 -18.71
CA VAL A 57 -0.64 6.94 -17.72
C VAL A 57 -0.30 6.11 -16.47
N ALA A 58 0.18 4.88 -16.63
CA ALA A 58 0.59 4.03 -15.52
C ALA A 58 1.76 4.65 -14.72
N ALA A 59 2.72 5.27 -15.41
CA ALA A 59 3.83 5.99 -14.77
C ALA A 59 3.33 7.20 -13.97
N ALA A 60 2.43 8.01 -14.54
CA ALA A 60 1.84 9.15 -13.85
C ALA A 60 1.05 8.73 -12.60
N LEU A 61 0.24 7.67 -12.70
CA LEU A 61 -0.50 7.10 -11.57
C LEU A 61 0.45 6.58 -10.47
N SER A 62 1.56 5.93 -10.85
CA SER A 62 2.58 5.46 -9.91
C SER A 62 3.26 6.63 -9.20
N PHE A 63 3.49 7.74 -9.90
CA PHE A 63 4.06 8.95 -9.31
C PHE A 63 3.09 9.61 -8.32
N LEU A 64 1.78 9.63 -8.64
CA LEU A 64 0.72 10.08 -7.72
C LEU A 64 0.70 9.28 -6.41
N ALA A 65 1.04 7.99 -6.42
CA ALA A 65 1.13 7.18 -5.22
C ALA A 65 2.23 7.66 -4.25
N ILE A 66 3.28 8.33 -4.75
CA ILE A 66 4.31 8.93 -3.90
C ILE A 66 3.70 10.09 -3.09
N PHE A 67 2.84 10.90 -3.72
CA PHE A 67 2.17 11.99 -3.04
C PHE A 67 1.21 11.49 -1.97
N THR A 68 0.45 10.42 -2.21
CA THR A 68 -0.46 9.88 -1.18
C THR A 68 0.30 9.40 0.06
N ILE A 69 1.50 8.84 -0.12
CA ILE A 69 2.39 8.50 1.00
C ILE A 69 2.94 9.76 1.68
N ALA A 70 3.38 10.77 0.92
CA ALA A 70 3.91 12.01 1.47
C ALA A 70 2.88 12.81 2.29
N LEU A 71 1.61 12.77 1.89
CA LEU A 71 0.50 13.36 2.65
C LEU A 71 0.01 12.49 3.82
N SER A 72 0.40 11.21 3.87
CA SER A 72 -0.03 10.29 4.92
C SER A 72 0.63 10.62 6.27
N PRO A 73 -0.09 10.49 7.41
CA PRO A 73 0.48 10.67 8.75
C PRO A 73 1.71 9.79 9.02
N VAL A 74 1.84 8.68 8.28
CA VAL A 74 2.99 7.77 8.36
C VAL A 74 4.30 8.46 7.99
N ALA A 75 4.27 9.46 7.10
CA ALA A 75 5.47 10.24 6.75
C ALA A 75 6.01 11.10 7.91
N LYS A 76 5.17 11.38 8.93
CA LYS A 76 5.56 12.15 10.12
C LYS A 76 6.06 11.26 11.27
N LEU A 77 6.00 9.93 11.12
CA LEU A 77 6.50 8.99 12.12
C LEU A 77 8.02 8.88 12.02
N TYR A 78 8.73 9.77 12.72
CA TYR A 78 10.18 9.73 12.87
C TYR A 78 10.64 8.78 13.99
N THR A 79 9.72 8.43 14.90
CA THR A 79 9.97 7.50 16.02
C THR A 79 8.95 6.38 15.94
N MET A 80 9.39 5.11 16.05
CA MET A 80 8.45 4.00 16.15
C MET A 80 7.62 4.17 17.44
N PRO A 81 6.28 4.03 17.38
CA PRO A 81 5.46 4.01 18.59
C PRO A 81 6.00 2.94 19.55
N LYS A 82 6.02 3.18 20.86
CA LYS A 82 6.45 2.15 21.82
C LYS A 82 5.39 1.06 21.86
N VAL A 83 5.81 -0.20 21.84
CA VAL A 83 4.95 -1.35 22.16
C VAL A 83 4.46 -1.12 23.59
N GLU A 84 3.18 -0.81 23.78
CA GLU A 84 2.60 -0.75 25.12
C GLU A 84 2.52 -2.18 25.67
N GLU A 85 3.54 -2.57 26.44
CA GLU A 85 3.48 -3.71 27.36
C GLU A 85 2.38 -3.43 28.40
N GLY A 86 1.16 -3.84 28.09
CA GLY A 86 0.00 -3.52 28.92
C GLY A 86 -1.15 -4.50 28.77
N LEU A 87 -0.90 -5.76 29.17
CA LEU A 87 -1.77 -6.75 29.84
C LEU A 87 -1.44 -8.20 29.43
#